data_AF-A0A0Q4R2Q5-F1
#
_entry.id   AF-A0A0Q4R2Q5-F1
#
_cell.length_a   1.000
_cell.length_b   1.000
_cell.length_c   1.000
_cell.angle_alpha   90.00
_cell.angle_beta   90.00
_cell.angle_gamma   90.00
#
_symmetry.space_group_name_H-M   'P 1'
#
loop_
_entity.id
_entity.type
_entity.pdbx_description
1 polymer ?
#
loop_
_entity_poly.entity_id
_entity_poly.type
_entity_poly.pdbx_seq_one_letter_code
_entity_poly.pdbx_strand_id
1 'polypeptide(L)' 'MITDGPSFEVTREGAGRLLDAIAEERLSFELANYVADCLIMSGDFVFSDDAVRDAVHFVGDDSRRPTRDETIKALAVLAA' A
#
# COMPACT_ATOMS: atom_id res chain seq x y z
N MET A 1 20.27 -25.25 3.00
CA MET A 1 20.05 -23.94 2.39
C MET A 1 18.60 -23.60 2.65
N ILE A 2 18.32 -22.65 3.55
CA ILE A 2 17.00 -22.05 3.64
C ILE A 2 16.97 -21.08 2.46
N THR A 3 16.16 -21.38 1.47
CA THR A 3 15.81 -20.38 0.46
C THR A 3 14.81 -19.47 1.14
N ASP A 4 15.09 -18.17 1.19
CA ASP A 4 14.04 -17.19 1.40
C ASP A 4 12.94 -17.54 0.38
N GLY A 5 11.71 -17.69 0.86
CA GLY A 5 10.59 -18.13 0.04
C GLY A 5 10.39 -17.24 -1.19
N PRO A 6 9.47 -17.58 -2.11
CA PRO A 6 9.19 -16.71 -3.24
C PRO A 6 8.79 -15.31 -2.74
N SER A 7 9.56 -14.29 -3.14
CA SER A 7 9.21 -12.89 -2.89
C SER A 7 8.13 -12.46 -3.89
N PHE A 8 7.01 -11.97 -3.38
CA PHE A 8 5.94 -11.37 -4.17
C PHE A 8 6.19 -9.88 -4.34
N GLU A 9 6.18 -9.41 -5.58
CA GLU A 9 6.33 -7.99 -5.86
C GLU A 9 5.00 -7.25 -5.69
N VAL A 10 5.02 -6.21 -4.85
CA VAL A 10 3.94 -5.22 -4.79
C VAL A 10 4.16 -4.25 -5.93
N THR A 11 3.22 -4.24 -6.88
CA THR A 11 3.29 -3.43 -8.09
C THR A 11 2.60 -2.08 -7.89
N ARG A 12 2.94 -1.10 -8.75
CA ARG A 12 2.20 0.17 -8.85
C ARG A 12 0.71 -0.02 -9.05
N GLU A 13 0.33 -0.98 -9.90
CA GLU A 13 -1.08 -1.30 -10.14
C GLU A 13 -1.77 -1.80 -8.87
N GLY A 14 -1.11 -2.68 -8.11
CA GLY A 14 -1.63 -3.19 -6.84
C GLY A 14 -1.81 -2.08 -5.79
N ALA A 15 -0.79 -1.26 -5.58
CA ALA A 15 -0.86 -0.13 -4.65
C ALA A 15 -1.88 0.93 -5.09
N GLY A 16 -1.99 1.18 -6.39
CA GLY A 16 -2.99 2.09 -6.94
C GLY A 16 -4.41 1.60 -6.67
N ARG A 17 -4.68 0.31 -6.87
CA ARG A 17 -5.98 -0.31 -6.54
C ARG A 17 -6.31 -0.21 -5.05
N LEU A 18 -5.31 -0.33 -4.17
CA LEU A 18 -5.50 -0.17 -2.73
C LEU A 18 -5.92 1.28 -2.39
N LEU A 19 -5.19 2.28 -2.89
CA LEU A 19 -5.50 3.69 -2.67
C LEU A 19 -6.87 4.08 -3.27
N ASP A 20 -7.16 3.62 -4.48
CA ASP A 20 -8.43 3.86 -5.17
C ASP A 20 -9.63 3.23 -4.41
N ALA A 21 -9.43 2.08 -3.76
CA ALA A 21 -10.46 1.46 -2.93
C ALA A 21 -10.73 2.25 -1.64
N ILE A 22 -9.70 2.87 -1.04
CA ILE A 22 -9.83 3.75 0.12
C ILE A 22 -10.53 5.07 -0.27
N ALA A 23 -10.10 5.70 -1.36
CA ALA A 23 -10.62 6.99 -1.83
C ALA A 23 -12.11 6.94 -2.20
N GLU A 24 -12.56 5.78 -2.71
CA GLU A 24 -13.95 5.52 -3.09
C GLU A 24 -14.75 4.83 -1.96
N GLU A 25 -14.18 4.75 -0.75
CA GLU A 25 -14.81 4.12 0.43
C GLU A 25 -15.29 2.67 0.21
N ARG A 26 -14.72 1.97 -0.78
CA ARG A 26 -14.98 0.55 -1.07
C ARG A 26 -14.27 -0.38 -0.10
N LEU A 27 -13.20 0.11 0.52
CA LEU A 27 -12.46 -0.58 1.57
C LEU A 27 -12.41 0.32 2.81
N SER A 28 -12.72 -0.22 3.98
CA SER A 28 -12.57 0.54 5.23
C SER A 28 -11.09 0.81 5.47
N PHE A 29 -10.80 1.95 6.12
CA PHE A 29 -9.42 2.32 6.42
C PHE A 29 -8.73 1.27 7.30
N GLU A 30 -9.42 0.74 8.29
CA GLU A 30 -8.88 -0.26 9.23
C GLU A 30 -8.44 -1.53 8.51
N LEU A 31 -9.19 -1.97 7.50
CA LEU A 31 -8.83 -3.15 6.71
C LEU A 31 -7.68 -2.84 5.74
N ALA A 32 -7.69 -1.64 5.15
CA ALA A 32 -6.61 -1.21 4.27
C ALA A 32 -5.28 -1.07 5.03
N ASN A 33 -5.32 -0.48 6.22
CA ASN A 33 -4.18 -0.32 7.13
C ASN A 33 -3.64 -1.69 7.56
N TYR A 34 -4.50 -2.62 7.97
CA TYR A 34 -4.09 -4.00 8.27
C TYR A 34 -3.39 -4.68 7.09
N VAL A 35 -3.92 -4.53 5.87
CA VAL A 35 -3.27 -5.07 4.66
C VAL A 35 -1.91 -4.42 4.43
N ALA A 36 -1.79 -3.10 4.58
CA ALA A 36 -0.52 -2.40 4.43
C ALA A 36 0.52 -2.89 5.46
N ASP A 37 0.12 -3.05 6.72
CA ASP A 37 0.97 -3.61 7.78
C ASP A 37 1.45 -5.02 7.44
N CYS A 38 0.57 -5.88 6.92
CA CYS A 38 0.98 -7.22 6.46
C CYS A 38 2.02 -7.15 5.33
N LEU A 39 1.88 -6.22 4.38
CA LEU A 39 2.83 -6.03 3.29
C LEU A 39 4.18 -5.50 3.79
N ILE A 40 4.18 -4.61 4.79
CA ILE A 40 5.40 -3.99 5.35
C ILE A 40 6.16 -4.96 6.25
N MET A 41 5.46 -5.72 7.10
CA MET A 41 6.08 -6.59 8.10
C MET A 41 6.47 -7.95 7.57
N SER A 42 5.87 -8.41 6.46
CA SER A 42 6.21 -9.70 5.88
C SER A 42 7.47 -9.62 5.03
N GLY A 43 8.42 -10.53 5.28
CA GLY A 43 9.61 -10.71 4.45
C GLY A 43 9.32 -11.35 3.09
N ASP A 44 8.08 -11.75 2.84
CA ASP A 44 7.67 -12.36 1.57
C ASP A 44 7.32 -11.31 0.51
N PHE A 45 7.29 -10.02 0.83
CA PHE A 45 6.96 -8.96 -0.12
C PHE A 45 8.12 -8.00 -0.39
N VAL A 46 8.26 -7.59 -1.65
CA VAL A 46 9.17 -6.53 -2.07
C VAL A 46 8.40 -5.46 -2.84
N PHE A 47 8.78 -4.20 -2.71
CA PHE A 47 8.15 -3.10 -3.43
C PHE A 47 8.85 -2.87 -4.78
N SER A 48 8.07 -2.75 -5.85
CA SER A 48 8.60 -2.54 -7.22
C SER A 48 9.40 -1.24 -7.37
N ASP A 49 9.05 -0.19 -6.61
CA ASP A 49 9.84 1.02 -6.48
C ASP A 49 9.53 1.78 -5.18
N ASP A 50 10.28 2.86 -4.94
CA ASP A 50 10.11 3.72 -3.76
C ASP A 50 8.72 4.36 -3.67
N ALA A 51 8.09 4.70 -4.81
CA ALA A 51 6.75 5.31 -4.79
C ALA A 51 5.69 4.31 -4.33
N VAL A 52 5.82 3.04 -4.71
CA VAL A 52 4.97 1.96 -4.21
C VAL A 52 5.18 1.74 -2.71
N ARG A 53 6.43 1.69 -2.25
CA ARG A 53 6.73 1.59 -0.82
C ARG A 53 6.05 2.74 -0.05
N ASP A 54 6.28 3.96 -0.48
CA ASP A 54 5.77 5.15 0.21
C ASP A 54 4.23 5.20 0.20
N ALA A 55 3.59 4.76 -0.88
CA ALA A 55 2.13 4.60 -0.94
C ALA A 55 1.59 3.56 0.06
N VAL A 56 2.26 2.42 0.20
CA VAL A 56 1.86 1.39 1.18
C VAL A 56 2.10 1.88 2.61
N HIS A 57 3.23 2.53 2.88
CA HIS A 57 3.50 3.13 4.20
C HIS A 57 2.52 4.26 4.55
N PHE A 58 2.06 5.05 3.58
CA PHE A 58 1.01 6.04 3.79
C PHE A 58 -0.30 5.40 4.28
N VAL A 59 -0.66 4.22 3.77
CA VAL A 59 -1.84 3.47 4.22
C VAL A 59 -1.61 2.80 5.58
N GLY A 60 -0.38 2.31 5.83
CA GLY A 60 0.04 1.68 7.08
C GLY A 60 0.20 2.67 8.25
N ASP A 61 0.23 3.98 8.00
CA ASP A 61 0.30 4.98 9.06
C ASP A 61 -1.00 5.00 9.88
N ASP A 62 -0.94 4.42 11.08
CA ASP A 62 -2.06 4.29 12.01
C ASP A 62 -2.27 5.54 12.89
N SER A 63 -1.44 6.58 12.74
CA SER A 63 -1.52 7.80 13.55
C SER A 63 -2.85 8.55 13.35
N ARG A 64 -3.41 8.47 12.15
CA ARG A 64 -4.75 8.97 11.81
C ARG A 64 -5.25 8.38 10.50
N ARG A 65 -6.57 8.40 10.31
CA ARG A 65 -7.18 8.11 9.00
C ARG A 65 -6.79 9.21 7.98
N PRO A 66 -6.31 8.85 6.78
CA PRO A 66 -6.07 9.81 5.72
C PRO A 66 -7.38 10.35 5.16
N THR A 67 -7.34 11.59 4.68
CA THR A 67 -8.46 12.20 3.97
C THR A 67 -8.53 11.68 2.52
N ARG A 68 -9.69 11.84 1.89
CA ARG A 68 -9.87 11.48 0.47
C ARG A 68 -8.89 12.22 -0.44
N ASP A 69 -8.68 13.52 -0.21
CA ASP A 69 -7.76 14.33 -1.02
C ASP A 69 -6.30 13.88 -0.86
N GLU A 70 -5.88 13.50 0.34
CA GLU A 70 -4.54 12.93 0.58
C GLU A 70 -4.37 11.60 -0.16
N THR A 71 -5.41 10.76 -0.13
CA THR A 71 -5.42 9.47 -0.83
C THR A 71 -5.34 9.65 -2.35
N ILE A 72 -6.08 10.62 -2.90
CA ILE A 72 -6.01 10.97 -4.34
C ILE A 72 -4.63 11.51 -4.72
N LYS A 73 -4.00 12.32 -3.87
CA LYS A 73 -2.64 12.81 -4.10
C LYS A 73 -1.64 11.65 -4.12
N ALA A 74 -1.72 10.72 -3.17
CA ALA A 74 -0.89 9.52 -3.17
C ALA A 74 -1.11 8.67 -4.43
N LEU A 75 -2.36 8.53 -4.88
CA LEU A 75 -2.70 7.80 -6.09
C LEU A 75 -2.11 8.46 -7.36
N ALA A 76 -2.12 9.79 -7.43
CA ALA A 76 -1.55 10.53 -8.56
C ALA A 76 -0.03 10.32 -8.71
N VAL A 77 0.69 10.09 -7.61
CA VAL A 77 2.13 9.79 -7.63
C VAL A 77 2.41 8.45 -8.32
N LEU A 78 1.52 7.46 -8.17
CA LEU A 78 1.67 6.14 -8.81
C LEU A 78 1.36 6.15 -10.31
N ALA A 79 0.64 7.16 -10.80
CA ALA A 79 0.26 7.32 -12.19
C ALA A 79 1.31 8.07 -13.04
N ALA A 80 2.37 8.59 -12.41
CA ALA A 80 3.46 9.34 -13.04
C ALA A 80 4.61 8.42 -13.49
#